data_AF-A0A0G1NAA4-F1
#
_entry.id   AF-A0A0G1NAA4-F1
#
_cell.length_a   1.000
_cell.length_b   1.000
_cell.length_c   1.000
_cell.angle_alpha   90.00
_cell.angle_beta   90.00
_cell.angle_gamma   90.00
#
_symmetry.space_group_name_H-M   'P 1'
#
loop_
_entity.id
_entity.type
_entity.pdbx_description
1 polymer ?
#
loop_
_entity_poly.entity_id
_entity_poly.type
_entity_poly.pdbx_seq_one_letter_code
_entity_poly.pdbx_strand_id
1 'polypeptide(L)'
;MNIIGYRKIYYTVSGILVLISWVFLIVWGLKLGIEFTGGSLIEVGYKDARPAIEEIKQKLEPLNLGTVNITPTDQNAVMLRLKDVDESTHQQILGALKDGKELD
;
A
#
# COMPACT_ATOMS: atom_id res chain seq x y z
N MET A 1 13.17 3.61 -48.21
CA MET A 1 12.17 3.77 -47.15
C MET A 1 12.11 5.24 -46.75
N ASN A 2 11.07 5.99 -47.10
CA ASN A 2 11.06 7.45 -46.95
C ASN A 2 10.39 7.87 -45.62
N ILE A 3 11.09 7.68 -44.51
CA ILE A 3 10.61 8.02 -43.15
C ILE A 3 10.42 9.53 -42.96
N ILE A 4 11.23 10.35 -43.65
CA ILE A 4 11.16 11.81 -43.57
C ILE A 4 9.86 12.36 -44.19
N GLY A 5 9.38 11.77 -45.29
CA GLY A 5 8.16 12.23 -45.99
C GLY A 5 6.86 12.00 -45.20
N TYR A 6 6.80 10.95 -44.38
CA TYR A 6 5.61 10.61 -43.58
C TYR A 6 5.70 11.06 -42.12
N ARG A 7 6.70 11.88 -41.78
CA ARG A 7 6.94 12.43 -40.43
C ARG A 7 5.66 12.98 -39.78
N LYS A 8 4.79 13.64 -40.55
CA LYS A 8 3.52 14.20 -40.05
C LYS A 8 2.54 13.10 -39.61
N ILE A 9 2.46 11.98 -40.33
CA ILE A 9 1.58 10.85 -39.97
C ILE A 9 2.06 10.21 -38.67
N TYR A 10 3.37 9.96 -38.53
CA TYR A 10 3.92 9.39 -37.31
C TYR A 10 3.69 10.29 -36.09
N TYR A 11 3.89 11.61 -36.21
CA TYR A 11 3.60 12.52 -35.10
C TYR A 11 2.11 12.63 -34.78
N THR A 12 1.23 12.60 -35.78
CA THR A 12 -0.21 12.60 -35.53
C THR A 12 -0.65 11.33 -34.80
N VAL A 13 -0.17 10.16 -35.24
CA VAL A 13 -0.47 8.88 -34.58
C VAL A 13 0.04 8.88 -33.15
N SER A 14 1.29 9.31 -32.90
CA SER A 14 1.84 9.41 -31.55
C SER A 14 1.05 10.40 -30.69
N GLY A 15 0.66 11.55 -31.24
CA GLY A 15 -0.15 12.54 -30.54
C GLY A 15 -1.52 12.00 -30.13
N ILE A 16 -2.19 11.25 -31.02
CA ILE A 16 -3.45 10.57 -30.71
C ILE A 16 -3.24 9.54 -29.61
N LEU A 17 -2.18 8.76 -29.67
CA LEU A 17 -1.87 7.74 -28.65
C LEU A 17 -1.66 8.36 -27.27
N VAL A 18 -0.95 9.50 -27.20
CA VAL A 18 -0.75 10.26 -25.95
C VAL A 18 -2.09 10.79 -25.42
N LEU A 19 -2.94 11.36 -26.28
CA LEU A 19 -4.27 11.84 -25.88
C LEU A 19 -5.16 10.71 -25.35
N ILE A 20 -5.14 9.54 -26.01
CA ILE A 20 -5.87 8.36 -25.53
C ILE A 20 -5.34 7.96 -24.15
N SER A 21 -4.02 7.88 -23.97
CA SER A 21 -3.43 7.55 -22.67
C SER A 21 -3.89 8.52 -21.57
N TRP A 22 -3.98 9.81 -21.88
CA TRP A 22 -4.50 10.82 -20.96
C TRP A 22 -5.98 10.59 -20.59
N VAL A 23 -6.83 10.32 -21.58
CA VAL A 23 -8.26 10.02 -21.35
C VAL A 23 -8.39 8.81 -20.42
N PHE A 24 -7.61 7.75 -20.65
CA PHE A 24 -7.62 6.56 -19.81
C PHE A 24 -7.21 6.86 -18.36
N LEU A 25 -6.17 7.68 -18.15
CA LEU A 25 -5.75 8.10 -16.81
C LEU A 25 -6.83 8.92 -16.09
N ILE A 26 -7.54 9.78 -16.81
CA ILE A 26 -8.60 10.63 -16.22
C ILE A 26 -9.86 9.81 -15.91
N VAL A 27 -10.29 8.93 -16.82
CA VAL A 27 -11.53 8.15 -16.67
C VAL A 27 -11.39 7.06 -15.60
N TRP A 28 -10.28 6.32 -15.58
CA TRP A 28 -10.06 5.30 -14.55
C TRP A 28 -9.47 5.85 -13.26
N GLY A 29 -8.90 7.05 -13.30
CA GLY A 29 -8.19 7.64 -12.19
C GLY A 29 -6.90 6.87 -11.85
N LEU A 30 -6.02 7.52 -11.08
CA LEU A 30 -4.90 6.83 -10.46
C LEU A 30 -5.38 6.23 -9.15
N LYS A 31 -5.20 4.91 -8.98
CA LYS A 31 -5.30 4.26 -7.66
C LYS A 31 -4.06 4.64 -6.86
N LEU A 32 -4.11 5.81 -6.21
CA LEU A 32 -3.04 6.30 -5.35
C LEU A 32 -2.75 5.25 -4.26
N GLY A 33 -1.52 4.76 -4.25
CA GLY A 33 -1.05 3.86 -3.19
C GLY A 33 -0.98 4.57 -1.84
N ILE A 34 -0.73 3.80 -0.78
CA ILE A 34 -0.57 4.30 0.60
C ILE A 34 0.50 5.39 0.73
N GLU A 35 1.50 5.38 -0.15
CA GLU A 35 2.58 6.37 -0.21
C GLU A 35 2.09 7.77 -0.65
N PHE A 36 0.95 7.85 -1.35
CA PHE A 36 0.36 9.10 -1.82
C PHE A 36 -0.89 9.52 -1.05
N THR A 37 -1.51 8.60 -0.30
CA THR A 37 -2.72 8.86 0.51
C THR A 37 -2.43 9.11 1.99
N GLY A 38 -1.16 9.14 2.41
CA GLY A 38 -0.80 9.32 3.81
C GLY A 38 -1.17 8.09 4.64
N GLY A 39 -0.68 6.91 4.26
CA GLY A 39 -0.85 5.69 5.05
C GLY A 39 0.29 5.50 6.05
N SER A 40 0.03 4.71 7.09
CA SER A 40 1.07 4.25 8.00
C SER A 40 1.41 2.79 7.67
N LEU A 41 2.70 2.52 7.46
CA LEU A 41 3.23 1.17 7.27
C LEU A 41 3.94 0.76 8.55
N ILE A 42 3.42 -0.28 9.21
CA ILE A 42 4.04 -0.82 10.41
C ILE A 42 4.50 -2.23 10.08
N GLU A 43 5.80 -2.45 10.12
CA GLU A 43 6.38 -3.78 10.03
C GLU A 43 6.74 -4.26 11.45
N VAL A 44 6.33 -5.47 11.78
CA VAL A 44 6.55 -6.06 13.10
C VAL A 44 7.20 -7.42 12.92
N GLY A 45 8.46 -7.52 13.35
CA GLY A 45 9.20 -8.78 13.42
C GLY A 45 8.93 -9.49 14.75
N TYR A 46 8.66 -10.79 14.69
CA TYR A 46 8.54 -11.66 15.88
C TYR A 46 9.80 -12.52 15.98
N LYS A 47 10.40 -12.64 17.17
CA LYS A 47 11.63 -13.43 17.35
C LYS A 47 11.43 -14.95 17.34
N ASP A 48 10.23 -15.44 17.67
CA ASP A 48 10.00 -16.85 17.98
C ASP A 48 9.06 -17.56 16.99
N ALA A 49 7.77 -17.21 17.01
CA ALA A 49 6.77 -17.74 16.09
C ALA A 49 5.71 -16.68 15.76
N ARG A 50 5.47 -16.44 14.47
CA ARG A 50 4.45 -15.51 13.98
C ARG A 50 3.05 -15.91 14.48
N PRO A 51 2.32 -15.06 15.22
CA PRO A 51 0.93 -15.34 15.58
C PRO A 51 0.05 -15.39 14.33
N ALA A 52 -1.07 -16.11 14.41
CA ALA A 52 -1.99 -16.21 13.27
C ALA A 52 -2.54 -14.82 12.92
N ILE A 53 -2.74 -14.57 11.62
CA ILE A 53 -3.28 -13.28 11.14
C ILE A 53 -4.63 -12.97 11.81
N GLU A 54 -5.44 -14.00 12.07
CA GLU A 54 -6.72 -13.93 12.79
C GLU A 54 -6.54 -13.41 14.22
N GLU A 55 -5.52 -13.85 14.97
CA GLU A 55 -5.26 -13.36 16.33
C GLU A 55 -4.80 -11.89 16.31
N ILE A 56 -3.95 -11.53 15.35
CA ILE A 56 -3.50 -10.15 15.16
C ILE A 56 -4.70 -9.26 14.84
N LYS A 57 -5.58 -9.72 13.94
CA LYS A 57 -6.81 -9.02 13.57
C LYS A 57 -7.76 -8.85 14.76
N GLN A 58 -7.97 -9.89 15.58
CA GLN A 58 -8.80 -9.80 16.78
C GLN A 58 -8.23 -8.83 17.83
N LYS A 59 -6.90 -8.76 18.00
CA LYS A 59 -6.25 -7.77 18.87
C LYS A 59 -6.38 -6.34 18.35
N LEU A 60 -6.50 -6.16 17.04
CA LEU A 60 -6.62 -4.85 16.36
C LEU A 60 -8.06 -4.40 16.12
N GLU A 61 -9.04 -5.31 16.11
CA GLU A 61 -10.47 -5.00 16.05
C GLU A 61 -10.94 -3.97 17.09
N PRO A 62 -10.59 -4.08 18.40
CA PRO A 62 -11.04 -3.11 19.40
C PRO A 62 -10.48 -1.71 19.18
N LEU A 63 -9.37 -1.57 18.45
CA LEU A 63 -8.72 -0.28 18.16
C LEU A 63 -9.41 0.52 17.03
N ASN A 64 -10.45 -0.02 16.37
CA ASN A 64 -11.23 0.67 15.33
C ASN A 64 -10.39 1.37 14.24
N LEU A 65 -9.29 0.75 13.84
CA LEU A 65 -8.28 1.29 12.92
C LEU A 65 -8.74 1.39 11.44
N GLY A 66 -10.03 1.14 11.18
CA GLY A 66 -10.59 1.14 9.83
C GLY A 66 -10.06 0.01 8.96
N THR A 67 -9.69 0.32 7.72
CA THR A 67 -9.18 -0.67 6.75
C THR A 67 -7.71 -0.99 7.03
N VAL A 68 -7.47 -1.99 7.87
CA VAL A 68 -6.13 -2.54 8.11
C VAL A 68 -5.88 -3.71 7.17
N ASN A 69 -4.84 -3.63 6.36
CA ASN A 69 -4.42 -4.74 5.52
C ASN A 69 -3.21 -5.44 6.15
N ILE A 70 -3.41 -6.65 6.65
CA ILE A 70 -2.38 -7.44 7.34
C ILE A 70 -1.83 -8.46 6.35
N THR A 71 -0.53 -8.34 6.06
CA THR A 71 0.15 -9.24 5.12
C THR A 71 1.28 -9.97 5.85
N PRO A 72 1.36 -11.32 5.80
CA PRO A 72 2.60 -12.00 6.14
C PRO A 72 3.73 -11.42 5.31
N THR A 73 4.82 -11.00 5.94
CA THR A 73 6.09 -10.87 5.23
C THR A 73 6.90 -12.14 5.51
N ASP A 74 8.23 -12.08 5.47
CA ASP A 74 9.17 -13.21 5.61
C ASP A 74 8.92 -14.11 6.85
N GLN A 75 9.78 -15.13 7.06
CA GLN A 75 9.53 -16.26 7.96
C GLN A 75 8.95 -15.93 9.36
N ASN A 76 9.23 -14.76 9.93
CA ASN A 76 8.66 -14.32 11.21
C ASN A 76 8.17 -12.87 11.29
N ALA A 77 7.91 -12.19 10.17
CA ALA A 77 7.48 -10.81 10.20
C ALA A 77 6.07 -10.61 9.62
N VAL A 78 5.40 -9.55 10.08
CA VAL A 78 4.05 -9.16 9.64
C VAL A 78 4.07 -7.69 9.26
N MET A 79 3.52 -7.40 8.08
CA MET A 79 3.35 -6.05 7.58
C MET A 79 1.90 -5.62 7.74
N LEU A 80 1.68 -4.54 8.48
CA LEU A 80 0.39 -3.91 8.66
C LEU A 80 0.37 -2.61 7.86
N ARG A 81 -0.57 -2.51 6.92
CA ARG A 81 -0.87 -1.27 6.20
C ARG A 81 -2.13 -0.67 6.76
N LEU A 82 -2.01 0.51 7.35
CA LEU A 82 -3.11 1.25 7.93
C LEU A 82 -3.33 2.54 7.14
N LYS A 83 -4.57 3.00 7.10
CA LYS A 83 -4.91 4.34 6.61
C LYS A 83 -4.56 5.33 7.72
N ASP A 84 -3.96 6.49 7.39
CA ASP A 84 -3.55 7.58 8.29
C ASP A 84 -3.93 7.37 9.76
N VAL A 85 -2.98 6.87 10.57
CA VAL A 85 -3.17 6.68 12.01
C VAL A 85 -2.36 7.73 12.75
N ASP A 86 -2.98 8.36 13.75
CA ASP A 86 -2.34 9.30 14.63
C ASP A 86 -1.26 8.60 15.48
N GLU A 87 -0.23 9.33 15.91
CA GLU A 87 0.89 8.78 16.69
C GLU A 87 0.43 8.15 18.01
N SER A 88 -0.65 8.67 18.62
CA SER A 88 -1.29 8.08 19.79
C SER A 88 -1.82 6.66 19.51
N THR A 89 -2.45 6.49 18.34
CA THR A 89 -2.99 5.21 17.88
C THR A 89 -1.85 4.25 17.50
N HIS A 90 -0.78 4.78 16.89
CA HIS A 90 0.43 4.02 16.60
C HIS A 90 1.06 3.40 17.86
N GLN A 91 1.15 4.17 18.95
CA GLN A 91 1.64 3.67 20.24
C GLN A 91 0.71 2.61 20.84
N GLN A 92 -0.61 2.76 20.70
CA GLN A 92 -1.57 1.74 21.16
C GLN A 92 -1.47 0.44 20.36
N ILE A 93 -1.23 0.51 19.05
CA ILE A 93 -1.00 -0.66 18.20
C ILE A 93 0.27 -1.40 18.64
N LEU A 94 1.38 -0.67 18.80
CA LEU A 94 2.64 -1.25 19.28
C LEU A 94 2.49 -1.85 20.68
N GLY A 95 1.71 -1.21 21.57
CA GLY A 95 1.40 -1.73 22.90
C GLY A 95 0.59 -3.04 22.85
N ALA A 96 -0.47 -3.09 22.03
CA ALA A 96 -1.31 -4.27 21.85
C ALA A 96 -0.55 -5.46 21.22
N LEU A 97 0.45 -5.15 20.36
CA LEU A 97 1.30 -6.16 19.73
C LEU A 97 2.48 -6.60 20.62
N LYS A 98 2.95 -5.74 21.55
CA LYS A 98 3.97 -6.07 22.56
C LYS A 98 3.47 -7.00 23.66
N ASP A 99 2.16 -7.04 23.91
CA ASP A 99 1.57 -7.91 24.92
C ASP A 99 1.62 -9.39 24.47
N GLY A 100 2.80 -9.99 24.66
CA GLY A 100 3.01 -11.44 24.59
C GLY A 100 4.23 -11.93 23.80
N LYS A 101 4.89 -11.13 22.95
CA LYS A 101 6.10 -11.56 22.21
C LYS A 101 7.08 -10.42 21.99
N GLU A 102 8.38 -10.71 22.15
CA GLU A 102 9.47 -9.79 21.86
C GLU A 102 9.43 -9.38 20.39
N LEU A 103 9.37 -8.06 20.16
CA LEU A 103 9.45 -7.44 18.85
C LEU A 103 10.91 -7.01 18.62
N ASP A 104 11.45 -7.29 17.44
CA ASP A 104 12.75 -6.78 16.97
C ASP A 104 12.55 -5.54 16.08
#